data_AF-A0A7S2I500-F1
#
_entry.id   AF-A0A7S2I500-F1
#
_cell.length_a   1.000
_cell.length_b   1.000
_cell.length_c   1.000
_cell.angle_alpha   90.00
_cell.angle_beta   90.00
_cell.angle_gamma   90.00
#
_symmetry.space_group_name_H-M   'P 1'
#
loop_
_entity.id
_entity.type
_entity.pdbx_description
1 polymer ?
#
loop_
_entity_poly.entity_id
_entity_poly.type
_entity_poly.pdbx_seq_one_letter_code
_entity_poly.pdbx_strand_id
1 'polypeptide(L)'
;RDRAEQKVYSYIGPHAKRKREGKDVTIVVAGCVAQQEGEALLRRAPEVDLVMGPQYANRIGDLLEDVSNGNQVVATEASHIMEDSTKPRRQSSVAAWVNVIYGCNERCTYCVVPTTRGVEQSRP
;
A
#
# COMPACT_ATOMS: atom_id res chain seq x y z
N ARG A 1 -10.48 -8.46 12.65
CA ARG A 1 -9.51 -8.14 11.57
C ARG A 1 -9.98 -8.73 10.25
N ASP A 2 -10.48 -9.96 10.27
CA ASP A 2 -10.97 -10.78 9.14
C ASP A 2 -11.90 -10.05 8.16
N ARG A 3 -12.76 -9.15 8.66
CA ARG A 3 -13.70 -8.40 7.81
C ARG A 3 -13.01 -7.44 6.83
N ALA A 4 -11.81 -6.95 7.13
CA ALA A 4 -11.08 -6.03 6.25
C ALA A 4 -10.41 -6.79 5.10
N GLU A 5 -9.75 -7.92 5.39
CA GLU A 5 -9.15 -8.81 4.40
C GLU A 5 -10.21 -9.37 3.45
N GLN A 6 -11.31 -9.91 3.98
CA GLN A 6 -12.42 -10.41 3.17
C GLN A 6 -12.98 -9.35 2.21
N LYS A 7 -13.07 -8.10 2.66
CA LYS A 7 -13.48 -6.99 1.79
C LYS A 7 -12.48 -6.79 0.65
N VAL A 8 -11.17 -6.74 0.92
CA VAL A 8 -10.14 -6.58 -0.14
C VAL A 8 -10.32 -7.64 -1.22
N TYR A 9 -10.44 -8.92 -0.86
CA TYR A 9 -10.65 -9.99 -1.83
C TYR A 9 -11.96 -9.84 -2.62
N SER A 10 -13.05 -9.42 -1.97
CA SER A 10 -14.32 -9.15 -2.65
C SER A 10 -14.21 -8.02 -3.68
N TYR A 11 -13.40 -6.99 -3.40
CA TYR A 11 -13.17 -5.87 -4.33
C TYR A 11 -12.25 -6.26 -5.49
N ILE A 12 -11.31 -7.19 -5.32
CA ILE A 12 -10.42 -7.66 -6.40
C ILE A 12 -11.21 -8.40 -7.50
N GLY A 13 -12.21 -9.21 -7.12
CA GLY A 13 -12.92 -10.14 -8.01
C GLY A 13 -13.42 -9.53 -9.34
N PRO A 14 -14.16 -8.42 -9.33
CA PRO A 14 -14.63 -7.77 -10.56
C PRO A 14 -13.48 -7.29 -11.47
N HIS A 15 -12.37 -6.83 -10.90
CA HIS A 15 -11.20 -6.38 -11.68
C HIS A 15 -10.41 -7.55 -12.24
N ALA A 16 -10.23 -8.62 -11.46
CA ALA A 16 -9.65 -9.87 -11.93
C ALA A 16 -10.44 -10.48 -13.10
N LYS A 17 -11.79 -10.42 -13.04
CA LYS A 17 -12.64 -10.83 -14.17
C LYS A 17 -12.36 -9.99 -15.42
N ARG A 18 -12.32 -8.66 -15.30
CA ARG A 18 -12.01 -7.74 -16.42
C ARG A 18 -10.67 -8.06 -17.08
N LYS A 19 -9.64 -8.34 -16.26
CA LYS A 19 -8.30 -8.68 -16.75
C LYS A 19 -8.28 -10.00 -17.50
N ARG A 20 -8.96 -11.03 -16.97
CA ARG A 20 -9.13 -12.33 -17.65
C ARG A 20 -9.91 -12.24 -18.97
N GLU A 21 -10.81 -11.28 -19.08
CA GLU A 21 -11.53 -10.96 -20.32
C GLU A 21 -10.67 -10.18 -21.34
N GLY A 22 -9.38 -9.99 -21.05
CA GLY A 22 -8.42 -9.36 -21.97
C GLY A 22 -8.39 -7.84 -21.90
N LYS A 23 -9.00 -7.21 -20.88
CA LYS A 23 -8.87 -5.76 -20.69
C LYS A 23 -7.48 -5.45 -20.14
N ASP A 24 -6.86 -4.43 -20.72
CA ASP A 24 -5.61 -3.87 -20.23
C ASP A 24 -5.85 -3.09 -18.94
N VAL A 25 -5.67 -3.75 -17.80
CA VAL A 25 -5.85 -3.18 -16.46
C VAL A 25 -4.75 -3.67 -15.52
N THR A 26 -4.11 -2.73 -14.85
CA THR A 26 -3.21 -3.00 -13.72
C THR A 26 -4.03 -3.03 -12.42
N ILE A 27 -3.86 -4.09 -11.63
CA ILE A 27 -4.52 -4.27 -10.34
C ILE A 27 -3.50 -4.05 -9.23
N VAL A 28 -3.67 -2.95 -8.48
CA VAL A 28 -2.80 -2.58 -7.36
C VAL A 28 -3.58 -2.72 -6.05
N VAL A 29 -3.01 -3.42 -5.08
CA VAL A 29 -3.53 -3.47 -3.71
C VAL A 29 -2.55 -2.77 -2.77
N ALA A 30 -3.01 -1.68 -2.17
CA ALA A 30 -2.18 -0.82 -1.32
C ALA A 30 -2.73 -0.69 0.11
N GLY A 31 -1.84 -0.44 1.07
CA GLY A 31 -2.20 -0.05 2.43
C GLY A 31 -1.88 -1.10 3.50
N CYS A 32 -2.46 -0.96 4.69
CA CYS A 32 -2.07 -1.78 5.84
C CYS A 32 -2.42 -3.27 5.67
N VAL A 33 -3.51 -3.60 4.97
CA VAL A 33 -3.86 -5.00 4.67
C VAL A 33 -2.90 -5.59 3.65
N ALA A 34 -2.52 -4.83 2.61
CA ALA A 34 -1.51 -5.23 1.65
C ALA A 34 -0.15 -5.49 2.34
N GLN A 35 0.25 -4.59 3.24
CA GLN A 35 1.46 -4.74 4.06
C GLN A 35 1.44 -6.01 4.92
N GLN A 36 0.28 -6.36 5.48
CA GLN A 36 0.14 -7.54 6.35
C GLN A 36 0.14 -8.85 5.55
N GLU A 37 -0.57 -8.89 4.42
CA GLU A 37 -0.70 -10.10 3.59
C GLU A 37 0.54 -10.32 2.70
N GLY A 38 1.18 -9.24 2.22
CA GLY A 38 2.36 -9.29 1.37
C GLY A 38 2.22 -10.26 0.20
N GLU A 39 3.17 -11.17 0.07
CA GLU A 39 3.16 -12.22 -0.97
C GLU A 39 1.96 -13.18 -0.89
N ALA A 40 1.39 -13.39 0.31
CA ALA A 40 0.24 -14.29 0.45
C ALA A 40 -0.96 -13.79 -0.35
N LEU A 41 -1.07 -12.46 -0.54
CA LEU A 41 -2.10 -11.85 -1.36
C LEU A 41 -1.93 -12.26 -2.83
N LEU A 42 -0.72 -12.21 -3.38
CA LEU A 42 -0.45 -12.64 -4.76
C LEU A 42 -0.74 -14.13 -4.96
N ARG A 43 -0.37 -14.98 -3.99
CA ARG A 43 -0.68 -16.42 -4.04
C ARG A 43 -2.18 -16.68 -4.09
N ARG A 44 -2.98 -15.85 -3.41
CA ARG A 44 -4.44 -16.02 -3.30
C ARG A 44 -5.22 -15.28 -4.41
N ALA A 45 -4.66 -14.22 -4.96
CA ALA A 45 -5.20 -13.43 -6.06
C ALA A 45 -4.09 -13.14 -7.10
N PRO A 46 -3.75 -14.11 -7.97
CA PRO A 46 -2.64 -13.99 -8.92
C PRO A 46 -2.82 -12.91 -9.98
N GLU A 47 -4.04 -12.38 -10.14
CA GLU A 47 -4.32 -11.30 -11.08
C GLU A 47 -3.82 -9.93 -10.61
N VAL A 48 -3.46 -9.80 -9.33
CA VAL A 48 -2.89 -8.59 -8.74
C VAL A 48 -1.47 -8.38 -9.27
N ASP A 49 -1.15 -7.18 -9.74
CA ASP A 49 0.16 -6.85 -10.30
C ASP A 49 1.12 -6.29 -9.25
N LEU A 50 0.58 -5.53 -8.30
CA LEU A 50 1.36 -4.85 -7.27
C LEU A 50 0.68 -4.94 -5.91
N VAL A 51 1.42 -5.40 -4.91
CA VAL A 51 1.06 -5.32 -3.50
C VAL A 51 2.02 -4.36 -2.82
N MET A 52 1.51 -3.28 -2.22
CA MET A 52 2.37 -2.28 -1.60
C MET A 52 1.92 -1.82 -0.22
N GLY A 53 2.90 -1.65 0.66
CA GLY A 53 2.72 -1.05 1.97
C GLY A 53 2.55 0.47 1.92
N PRO A 54 2.04 1.09 3.01
CA PRO A 54 1.92 2.54 3.11
C PRO A 54 3.24 3.30 2.90
N GLN A 55 4.37 2.70 3.27
CA GLN A 55 5.71 3.33 3.18
C GLN A 55 6.17 3.54 1.73
N TYR A 56 5.58 2.81 0.77
CA TYR A 56 5.97 2.90 -0.64
C TYR A 56 5.14 3.90 -1.44
N ALA A 57 4.23 4.65 -0.80
CA ALA A 57 3.36 5.62 -1.47
C ALA A 57 4.16 6.61 -2.35
N ASN A 58 5.34 7.04 -1.91
CA ASN A 58 6.20 7.99 -2.62
C ASN A 58 6.98 7.35 -3.78
N ARG A 59 7.05 6.01 -3.82
CA ARG A 59 7.78 5.22 -4.82
C ARG A 59 6.83 4.48 -5.77
N ILE A 60 5.55 4.83 -5.78
CA ILE A 60 4.56 4.17 -6.64
C ILE A 60 4.92 4.28 -8.13
N GLY A 61 5.60 5.35 -8.55
CA GLY A 61 6.12 5.51 -9.91
C GLY A 61 7.04 4.36 -10.31
N ASP A 62 8.13 4.17 -9.56
CA ASP A 62 9.11 3.08 -9.77
C ASP A 62 8.42 1.70 -9.78
N LEU A 63 7.51 1.47 -8.82
CA LEU A 63 6.80 0.20 -8.71
C LEU A 63 5.88 -0.08 -9.91
N LEU A 64 5.26 0.97 -10.47
CA LEU A 64 4.43 0.85 -11.66
C LEU A 64 5.28 0.64 -12.93
N GLU A 65 6.49 1.19 -12.98
CA GLU A 65 7.44 0.93 -14.06
C GLU A 65 7.86 -0.55 -14.08
N ASP A 66 8.19 -1.12 -12.93
CA ASP A 66 8.50 -2.56 -12.80
C ASP A 66 7.33 -3.43 -13.26
N VAL A 67 6.09 -3.06 -12.90
CA VAL A 67 4.89 -3.74 -13.37
C VAL A 67 4.73 -3.62 -14.89
N SER A 68 4.98 -2.44 -15.45
CA SER A 68 4.91 -2.21 -16.90
C SER A 68 5.95 -3.03 -17.68
N ASN A 69 7.08 -3.35 -17.04
CA ASN A 69 8.11 -4.24 -17.57
C ASN A 69 7.72 -5.74 -17.48
N GLY A 70 6.52 -6.05 -17.00
CA GLY A 70 5.97 -7.41 -16.94
C GLY A 70 6.18 -8.13 -15.62
N ASN A 71 6.66 -7.43 -14.58
CA ASN A 71 6.88 -8.04 -13.26
C ASN A 71 5.63 -7.99 -12.40
N GLN A 72 5.46 -9.01 -11.55
CA GLN A 72 4.54 -8.95 -10.42
C GLN A 72 5.32 -8.54 -9.17
N VAL A 73 4.89 -7.49 -8.49
CA VAL A 73 5.71 -6.77 -7.50
C VAL A 73 5.10 -6.84 -6.10
N VAL A 74 5.94 -7.09 -5.10
CA VAL A 74 5.59 -6.98 -3.68
C VAL A 74 6.53 -6.00 -3.01
N ALA A 75 5.98 -4.86 -2.59
CA ALA A 75 6.68 -3.78 -1.91
C ALA A 75 6.13 -3.65 -0.48
N THR A 76 6.46 -4.62 0.37
CA THR A 76 6.03 -4.67 1.78
C THR A 76 7.19 -4.83 2.75
N GLU A 77 8.44 -4.80 2.28
CA GLU A 77 9.59 -4.80 3.18
C GLU A 77 9.73 -3.44 3.88
N ALA A 78 10.44 -3.41 5.02
CA ALA A 78 10.68 -2.17 5.73
C ALA A 78 11.44 -1.18 4.84
N SER A 79 10.85 -0.01 4.59
CA SER A 79 11.44 1.06 3.82
C SER A 79 11.61 2.31 4.68
N HIS A 80 12.75 2.97 4.54
CA HIS A 80 12.95 4.30 5.10
C HIS A 80 12.39 5.33 4.13
N ILE A 81 11.60 6.28 4.62
CA ILE A 81 11.00 7.33 3.79
C ILE A 81 12.02 8.45 3.67
N MET A 82 12.84 8.41 2.61
CA MET A 82 13.92 9.38 2.41
C MET A 82 13.43 10.76 2.00
N GLU A 83 12.41 10.82 1.14
CA GLU A 83 11.78 12.07 0.72
C GLU A 83 10.27 11.93 0.77
N ASP A 84 9.61 12.89 1.43
CA ASP A 84 8.17 13.05 1.36
C ASP A 84 7.79 14.03 0.25
N SER A 85 7.61 13.49 -0.95
CA SER A 85 7.11 14.22 -2.12
C SER A 85 5.59 14.43 -2.09
N THR A 86 4.90 14.01 -1.02
CA THR A 86 3.45 14.19 -0.94
C THR A 86 3.10 15.67 -0.86
N LYS A 87 2.38 16.14 -1.89
CA LYS A 87 1.75 17.45 -1.85
C LYS A 87 0.75 17.50 -0.69
N PRO A 88 0.70 18.58 0.11
CA PRO A 88 -0.27 18.73 1.18
C PRO A 88 -1.70 18.48 0.66
N ARG A 89 -2.42 17.58 1.31
CA ARG A 89 -3.80 17.27 0.90
C ARG A 89 -4.73 18.37 1.39
N ARG A 90 -5.26 19.16 0.47
CA ARG A 90 -6.15 20.29 0.75
C ARG A 90 -7.59 19.95 0.40
N GLN A 91 -8.49 20.20 1.35
CA GLN A 91 -9.94 20.30 1.10
C GLN A 91 -10.45 21.75 1.29
N SER A 92 -9.56 22.64 1.72
CA SER A 92 -9.81 24.05 1.99
C SER A 92 -8.69 24.90 1.40
N SER A 93 -9.00 26.15 1.05
CA SER A 93 -8.00 27.13 0.62
C SER A 93 -7.06 27.55 1.75
N VAL A 94 -7.51 27.50 3.01
CA VAL A 94 -6.76 27.98 4.18
C VAL A 94 -6.16 26.87 5.04
N ALA A 95 -6.52 25.60 4.81
CA ALA A 95 -6.05 24.46 5.61
C ALA A 95 -5.62 23.26 4.76
N ALA A 96 -4.64 22.50 5.24
CA ALA A 96 -4.11 21.31 4.59
C ALA A 96 -3.75 20.23 5.61
N TRP A 97 -3.89 18.97 5.22
CA TRP A 97 -3.30 17.84 5.93
C TRP A 97 -1.85 17.67 5.50
N VAL A 98 -0.97 17.64 6.49
CA VAL A 98 0.46 17.43 6.33
C VAL A 98 0.82 16.25 7.23
N ASN A 99 1.36 15.18 6.64
CA ASN A 99 2.01 14.16 7.45
C ASN A 99 3.28 14.76 8.02
N VAL A 100 3.46 14.65 9.33
CA VAL A 100 4.68 15.09 10.04
C VAL A 100 5.48 13.92 10.60
N ILE A 101 4.80 12.80 10.86
CA ILE A 101 5.39 11.55 11.35
C ILE A 101 4.81 10.35 10.59
N TYR A 102 5.59 9.28 10.49
CA TYR A 102 5.18 7.95 10.09
C TYR A 102 5.53 6.96 11.21
N GLY A 103 4.81 5.84 11.30
CA GLY A 103 5.09 4.80 12.30
C GLY A 103 4.80 5.23 13.74
N CYS A 104 5.24 4.41 14.69
CA CYS A 104 5.15 4.71 16.13
C CYS A 104 6.11 3.81 16.92
N ASN A 105 6.81 4.38 17.90
CA ASN A 105 7.71 3.63 18.80
C ASN A 105 7.04 3.15 20.09
N GLU A 106 5.80 3.57 20.34
CA GLU A 106 5.05 3.21 21.54
C GLU A 106 4.59 1.75 21.53
N ARG A 107 4.66 1.10 22.70
CA ARG A 107 4.32 -0.31 22.88
C ARG A 107 2.99 -0.50 23.59
N CYS A 108 1.93 0.10 23.06
CA CYS A 108 0.59 -0.11 23.57
C CYS A 108 0.14 -1.55 23.32
N THR A 109 -0.41 -2.22 24.34
CA THR A 109 -0.79 -3.65 24.29
C THR A 109 -1.78 -4.02 23.18
N TYR A 110 -2.55 -3.04 22.69
CA TYR A 110 -3.56 -3.21 21.65
C TYR A 110 -3.12 -2.66 20.28
N CYS A 111 -2.00 -1.95 20.20
CA CYS A 111 -1.63 -1.20 19.00
C CYS A 111 -0.81 -2.05 18.03
N VAL A 112 -1.22 -2.01 16.77
CA VAL A 112 -0.66 -2.82 15.68
C VAL A 112 0.30 -2.00 14.82
N VAL A 113 0.35 -0.68 15.05
CA VAL A 113 1.08 0.29 14.23
C VAL A 113 2.58 0.02 14.19
N PRO A 114 3.28 -0.32 15.29
CA PRO A 114 4.73 -0.54 15.24
C PRO A 114 5.14 -1.65 14.26
N THR A 115 4.30 -2.68 14.10
CA THR A 115 4.56 -3.79 13.18
C THR A 115 4.00 -3.59 11.79
N THR A 116 2.93 -2.79 11.63
CA THR A 116 2.26 -2.59 10.33
C THR A 116 2.64 -1.31 9.59
N ARG A 117 3.14 -0.29 10.30
CA ARG A 117 3.60 0.99 9.73
C ARG A 117 5.08 1.28 10.02
N GLY A 118 5.74 0.39 10.76
CA GLY A 118 7.14 0.49 11.13
C GLY A 118 7.40 1.43 12.32
N VAL A 119 8.70 1.58 12.61
CA VAL A 119 9.21 2.51 13.62
C VAL A 119 8.89 3.96 13.26
N GLU A 120 8.88 4.81 14.28
CA GLU A 120 8.64 6.23 14.10
C GLU A 120 9.70 6.88 13.18
N GLN A 121 9.24 7.65 12.20
CA GLN A 121 10.06 8.45 11.31
C GLN A 121 9.42 9.84 11.23
N SER A 122 10.10 10.85 11.78
CA SER A 122 9.70 12.24 11.62
C SER A 122 10.19 12.77 10.28
N ARG A 123 9.43 13.68 9.67
CA ARG A 123 9.94 14.41 8.51
C ARG A 123 11.08 15.33 8.95
N PRO A 124 12.20 15.37 8.20
CA PRO A 124 13.28 16.32 8.44
C PRO A 124 12.84 17.77 8.18
#